data_AF-X1SQ34-F1
#
_entry.id   AF-X1SQ34-F1
#
_cell.length_a   1.000
_cell.length_b   1.000
_cell.length_c   1.000
_cell.angle_alpha   90.00
_cell.angle_beta   90.00
_cell.angle_gamma   90.00
#
_symmetry.space_group_name_H-M   'P 1'
#
loop_
_entity.id
_entity.type
_entity.pdbx_description
1 polymer ?
#
loop_
_entity_poly.entity_id
_entity_poly.type
_entity_poly.pdbx_seq_one_letter_code
_entity_poly.pdbx_strand_id
1 'polypeptide(L)'
;MADRRADAGTGSPQGADGEVVALSVETGERLWSGKCAEGDASPTDVFHVNGLAWIGEELRRKPVDYAHGRNVHTGTVEKTHDLTENWPTMHHHRCYRDKATSKYILAGRTGVEFIDLVTGKLVQHHWIRGNCKHGILPCNGLLYVPPHQCACYTEGKLNGMWALAPARKADVAHRTTETPRLEK
;
A
#
# COMPACT_ATOMS: atom_id res chain seq x y z
N MET A 1 -29.45 -29.01 23.82
CA MET A 1 -29.17 -27.71 24.46
C MET A 1 -27.67 -27.53 24.47
N ALA A 2 -27.12 -26.83 23.48
CA ALA A 2 -25.70 -26.55 23.43
C ALA A 2 -25.41 -25.26 24.20
N ASP A 3 -24.41 -25.36 25.05
CA ASP A 3 -23.98 -24.40 26.06
C ASP A 3 -23.57 -23.06 25.43
N ARG A 4 -24.15 -21.97 25.93
CA ARG A 4 -23.79 -20.59 25.61
C ARG A 4 -23.09 -20.00 26.81
N ARG A 5 -21.77 -20.16 26.93
CA ARG A 5 -20.95 -19.21 27.70
C ARG A 5 -19.58 -18.98 27.08
N ALA A 6 -19.25 -17.69 27.04
CA ALA A 6 -17.96 -17.06 26.79
C ALA A 6 -17.50 -16.97 25.33
N ASP A 7 -17.91 -15.90 24.65
CA ASP A 7 -16.86 -14.96 24.23
C ASP A 7 -17.37 -13.51 24.34
N ALA A 8 -16.83 -12.80 25.33
CA ALA A 8 -17.01 -11.38 25.53
C ALA A 8 -15.98 -10.66 24.67
N GLY A 9 -16.34 -10.39 23.42
CA GLY A 9 -15.54 -9.60 22.50
C GLY A 9 -16.43 -8.84 21.53
N THR A 10 -16.97 -7.70 21.96
CA THR A 10 -17.70 -6.77 21.09
C THR A 10 -16.70 -6.04 20.19
N GLY A 11 -16.29 -6.72 19.12
CA GLY A 11 -15.64 -6.11 17.97
C GLY A 11 -16.18 -6.80 16.72
N SER A 12 -16.80 -6.05 15.82
CA SER A 12 -17.06 -6.54 14.46
C SER A 12 -15.78 -7.17 13.89
N PRO A 13 -15.82 -8.32 13.21
CA PRO A 13 -14.62 -8.86 12.56
C PRO A 13 -14.07 -7.78 11.61
N GLN A 14 -12.89 -7.21 11.93
CA GLN A 14 -12.28 -6.26 11.00
C GLN A 14 -11.63 -7.09 9.89
N GLY A 15 -12.32 -7.23 8.76
CA GLY A 15 -11.83 -7.92 7.58
C GLY A 15 -12.17 -9.42 7.52
N ALA A 16 -12.13 -9.98 6.30
CA ALA A 16 -12.24 -11.41 6.02
C ALA A 16 -11.18 -11.89 5.01
N ASP A 17 -10.84 -13.18 5.08
CA ASP A 17 -10.16 -13.88 3.98
C ASP A 17 -11.14 -14.11 2.82
N GLY A 18 -10.60 -14.30 1.62
CA GLY A 18 -11.37 -14.49 0.41
C GLY A 18 -10.61 -15.24 -0.68
N GLU A 19 -11.27 -15.35 -1.83
CA GLU A 19 -10.72 -15.91 -3.06
C GLU A 19 -10.74 -14.82 -4.14
N VAL A 20 -9.61 -14.60 -4.80
CA VAL A 20 -9.57 -13.85 -6.06
C VAL A 20 -9.75 -14.83 -7.21
N VAL A 21 -10.60 -14.47 -8.18
CA VAL A 21 -10.87 -15.29 -9.37
C VAL A 21 -10.54 -14.46 -10.60
N ALA A 22 -9.69 -15.01 -11.47
CA ALA A 22 -9.42 -14.42 -12.78
C ALA A 22 -10.32 -15.05 -13.83
N LEU A 23 -10.94 -14.20 -14.64
CA LEU A 23 -11.84 -14.61 -15.73
C LEU A 23 -11.28 -14.15 -17.08
N SER A 24 -11.49 -14.96 -18.10
CA SER A 24 -11.28 -14.54 -19.49
C SER A 24 -12.26 -13.42 -19.83
N VAL A 25 -11.76 -12.32 -20.39
CA VAL A 25 -12.64 -11.23 -20.87
C VAL A 25 -13.47 -11.69 -22.08
N GLU A 26 -12.90 -12.56 -22.92
CA GLU A 26 -13.56 -13.02 -24.14
C GLU A 26 -14.66 -14.06 -23.87
N THR A 27 -14.39 -15.02 -22.98
CA THR A 27 -15.27 -16.17 -22.76
C THR A 27 -16.02 -16.13 -21.43
N GLY A 28 -15.58 -15.31 -20.48
CA GLY A 28 -16.09 -15.32 -19.10
C GLY A 28 -15.66 -16.53 -18.29
N GLU A 29 -14.88 -17.45 -18.86
CA GLU A 29 -14.42 -18.66 -18.18
C GLU A 29 -13.39 -18.35 -17.11
N ARG A 30 -13.40 -19.15 -16.04
CA ARG A 30 -12.39 -19.08 -14.98
C ARG A 30 -11.05 -19.54 -15.50
N LEU A 31 -10.06 -18.65 -15.42
CA LEU A 31 -8.66 -18.95 -15.76
C LEU A 31 -7.95 -19.59 -14.57
N TRP A 32 -8.06 -18.97 -13.39
CA TRP A 32 -7.44 -19.43 -12.15
C TRP A 32 -8.10 -18.76 -10.94
N SER A 33 -7.75 -19.23 -9.75
CA SER A 33 -8.03 -18.52 -8.49
C SER A 33 -6.86 -18.55 -7.54
N GLY A 34 -6.90 -17.69 -6.53
CA GLY A 34 -5.90 -17.60 -5.49
C GLY A 34 -6.46 -17.06 -4.18
N LYS A 35 -5.66 -17.19 -3.12
CA LYS A 35 -5.94 -16.58 -1.82
C LYS A 35 -5.98 -15.05 -1.98
N CYS A 36 -6.91 -14.40 -1.31
CA CYS A 36 -6.85 -12.97 -1.06
C CYS A 36 -7.41 -12.67 0.33
N ALA A 37 -7.20 -11.47 0.84
CA ALA A 37 -7.78 -11.05 2.11
C ALA A 37 -8.09 -9.55 2.10
N GLU A 38 -8.98 -9.12 2.98
CA GLU A 38 -9.28 -7.70 3.17
C GLU A 38 -8.17 -6.98 3.96
N GLY A 39 -8.00 -5.70 3.64
CA GLY A 39 -7.12 -4.81 4.37
C GLY A 39 -7.74 -4.38 5.69
N ASP A 40 -7.09 -3.49 6.42
CA ASP A 40 -7.71 -2.92 7.63
C ASP A 40 -8.84 -1.97 7.21
N ALA A 41 -10.09 -2.33 7.50
CA ALA A 41 -11.28 -1.58 7.11
C ALA A 41 -11.27 -1.09 5.63
N SER A 42 -10.68 -1.90 4.75
CA SER A 42 -10.47 -1.66 3.32
C SER A 42 -10.61 -2.98 2.57
N PRO A 43 -11.13 -2.97 1.33
CA PRO A 43 -11.32 -4.20 0.58
C PRO A 43 -9.97 -4.79 0.13
N THR A 44 -10.01 -5.99 -0.44
CA THR A 44 -8.85 -6.63 -1.07
C THR A 44 -8.22 -5.74 -2.14
N ASP A 45 -6.89 -5.69 -2.14
CA ASP A 45 -6.11 -5.04 -3.17
C ASP A 45 -5.70 -6.05 -4.24
N VAL A 46 -5.89 -5.65 -5.51
CA VAL A 46 -5.40 -6.38 -6.68
C VAL A 46 -4.77 -5.34 -7.60
N PHE A 47 -3.46 -5.43 -7.80
CA PHE A 47 -2.71 -4.52 -8.65
C PHE A 47 -2.16 -5.26 -9.87
N HIS A 48 -2.40 -4.73 -11.06
CA HIS A 48 -1.77 -5.20 -12.29
C HIS A 48 -0.60 -4.27 -12.63
N VAL A 49 0.63 -4.78 -12.56
CA VAL A 49 1.84 -4.02 -12.86
C VAL A 49 2.81 -4.90 -13.65
N ASN A 50 3.24 -4.41 -14.82
CA ASN A 50 4.21 -5.07 -15.71
C ASN A 50 3.82 -6.53 -16.07
N GLY A 51 2.54 -6.79 -16.36
CA GLY A 51 2.04 -8.12 -16.72
C GLY A 51 1.79 -9.06 -15.55
N LEU A 52 2.05 -8.62 -14.32
CA LEU A 52 1.87 -9.40 -13.10
C LEU A 52 0.74 -8.85 -12.23
N ALA A 53 -0.07 -9.75 -11.67
CA ALA A 53 -0.99 -9.49 -10.58
C ALA A 53 -0.27 -9.58 -9.23
N TRP A 54 -0.39 -8.53 -8.43
CA TRP A 54 0.04 -8.46 -7.04
C TRP A 54 -1.20 -8.31 -6.18
N ILE A 55 -1.43 -9.28 -5.30
CA ILE A 55 -2.68 -9.40 -4.54
C ILE A 55 -2.37 -9.19 -3.06
N GLY A 56 -3.27 -8.52 -2.35
CA GLY A 56 -3.28 -8.52 -0.90
C GLY A 56 -3.77 -9.88 -0.42
N GLU A 57 -2.83 -10.74 -0.04
CA GLU A 57 -3.10 -12.14 0.36
C GLU A 57 -3.28 -12.26 1.88
N GLU A 58 -2.87 -11.25 2.65
CA GLU A 58 -2.84 -11.35 4.10
C GLU A 58 -3.85 -10.42 4.79
N LEU A 59 -4.57 -10.98 5.77
CA LEU A 59 -5.60 -10.26 6.50
C LEU A 59 -5.00 -9.04 7.21
N ARG A 60 -5.53 -7.86 6.88
CA ARG A 60 -5.03 -6.55 7.34
C ARG A 60 -3.53 -6.33 7.08
N ARG A 61 -2.97 -7.07 6.10
CA ARG A 61 -1.55 -7.02 5.71
C ARG A 61 -0.65 -7.31 6.91
N LYS A 62 -1.11 -8.12 7.87
CA LYS A 62 -0.44 -8.30 9.19
C LYS A 62 0.90 -9.04 9.04
N PRO A 63 0.94 -10.26 8.49
CA PRO A 63 2.15 -10.84 7.92
C PRO A 63 2.65 -10.03 6.71
N VAL A 64 3.81 -10.45 6.19
CA VAL A 64 4.34 -9.96 4.91
C VAL A 64 3.30 -10.15 3.81
N ASP A 65 3.07 -9.12 3.01
CA ASP A 65 2.12 -9.15 1.90
C ASP A 65 2.78 -8.63 0.61
N TYR A 66 2.14 -8.85 -0.55
CA TYR A 66 2.63 -8.45 -1.87
C TYR A 66 4.00 -9.06 -2.26
N ALA A 67 4.40 -10.18 -1.65
CA ALA A 67 5.65 -10.85 -1.95
C ALA A 67 5.65 -11.53 -3.33
N HIS A 68 4.47 -11.83 -3.89
CA HIS A 68 4.32 -12.65 -5.09
C HIS A 68 3.66 -11.89 -6.23
N GLY A 69 4.34 -11.85 -7.37
CA GLY A 69 3.81 -11.39 -8.66
C GLY A 69 3.39 -12.59 -9.51
N ARG A 70 2.11 -12.69 -9.82
CA ARG A 70 1.50 -13.80 -10.56
C ARG A 70 1.22 -13.41 -12.00
N ASN A 71 1.43 -14.30 -12.95
CA ASN A 71 0.97 -14.09 -14.31
C ASN A 71 -0.55 -13.92 -14.33
N VAL A 72 -1.06 -12.87 -14.97
CA VAL A 72 -2.50 -12.56 -14.97
C VAL A 72 -3.36 -13.61 -15.68
N HIS A 73 -2.80 -14.39 -16.60
CA HIS A 73 -3.54 -15.40 -17.37
C HIS A 73 -3.48 -16.79 -16.73
N THR A 74 -2.37 -17.15 -16.09
CA THR A 74 -2.18 -18.52 -15.56
C THR A 74 -2.21 -18.60 -14.03
N GLY A 75 -2.04 -17.49 -13.32
CA GLY A 75 -1.97 -17.45 -11.85
C GLY A 75 -0.66 -17.95 -11.27
N THR A 76 0.27 -18.41 -12.12
CA THR A 76 1.59 -18.90 -11.69
C THR A 76 2.43 -17.76 -11.15
N VAL A 77 3.11 -17.99 -10.02
CA VAL A 77 4.06 -17.02 -9.46
C VAL A 77 5.27 -16.94 -10.39
N GLU A 78 5.49 -15.79 -11.01
CA GLU A 78 6.65 -15.53 -11.87
C GLU A 78 7.72 -14.70 -11.14
N LYS A 79 7.31 -14.00 -10.07
CA LYS A 79 8.21 -13.18 -9.28
C LYS A 79 7.94 -13.33 -7.79
N THR A 80 9.02 -13.46 -7.02
CA THR A 80 8.96 -13.50 -5.55
C THR A 80 9.99 -12.51 -4.99
N HIS A 81 9.55 -11.71 -4.03
CA HIS A 81 10.38 -10.78 -3.27
C HIS A 81 10.40 -11.18 -1.81
N ASP A 82 11.58 -11.24 -1.19
CA ASP A 82 11.68 -11.36 0.27
C ASP A 82 11.59 -9.98 0.89
N LEU A 83 10.44 -9.70 1.51
CA LEU A 83 10.16 -8.43 2.17
C LEU A 83 10.25 -8.53 3.69
N THR A 84 10.61 -9.71 4.22
CA THR A 84 10.46 -10.06 5.65
C THR A 84 11.29 -9.17 6.55
N GLU A 85 12.53 -8.91 6.17
CA GLU A 85 13.48 -8.10 6.97
C GLU A 85 12.95 -6.70 7.25
N ASN A 86 12.29 -6.09 6.25
CA ASN A 86 11.88 -4.69 6.29
C ASN A 86 10.36 -4.51 6.32
N TRP A 87 9.58 -5.56 6.61
CA TRP A 87 8.14 -5.42 6.69
C TRP A 87 7.72 -4.63 7.93
N PRO A 88 6.85 -3.61 7.81
CA PRO A 88 6.43 -2.81 8.96
C PRO A 88 5.61 -3.66 9.94
N THR A 89 5.94 -3.57 11.23
CA THR A 89 5.24 -4.29 12.32
C THR A 89 4.56 -3.36 13.33
N MET A 90 4.88 -2.06 13.29
CA MET A 90 4.29 -1.07 14.18
C MET A 90 2.97 -0.53 13.64
N HIS A 91 1.99 -0.35 14.52
CA HIS A 91 0.62 0.07 14.20
C HIS A 91 -0.19 -0.96 13.37
N HIS A 92 -1.51 -0.78 13.37
CA HIS A 92 -2.36 -1.47 12.41
C HIS A 92 -2.12 -0.91 10.99
N HIS A 93 -2.42 -1.71 9.98
CA HIS A 93 -2.46 -1.19 8.62
C HIS A 93 -3.52 -0.09 8.53
N ARG A 94 -3.31 0.95 7.74
CA ARG A 94 -4.21 2.10 7.70
C ARG A 94 -5.51 1.74 7.01
N CYS A 95 -6.56 2.46 7.39
CA CYS A 95 -7.92 2.22 6.92
C CYS A 95 -8.18 2.74 5.49
N TYR A 96 -7.24 2.55 4.57
CA TYR A 96 -7.35 2.91 3.15
C TYR A 96 -6.69 1.82 2.30
N ARG A 97 -7.13 1.73 1.05
CA ARG A 97 -6.53 0.81 0.07
C ARG A 97 -5.13 1.24 -0.32
N ASP A 98 -4.20 0.29 -0.35
CA ASP A 98 -2.86 0.53 -0.88
C ASP A 98 -2.92 1.03 -2.32
N LYS A 99 -1.83 1.66 -2.76
CA LYS A 99 -1.72 2.19 -4.12
C LYS A 99 -0.59 1.50 -4.84
N ALA A 100 -0.68 1.46 -6.17
CA ALA A 100 0.41 1.00 -7.00
C ALA A 100 0.75 2.06 -8.06
N THR A 101 2.00 2.02 -8.48
CA THR A 101 2.54 2.73 -9.63
C THR A 101 3.14 1.70 -10.59
N SER A 102 3.70 2.13 -11.72
CA SER A 102 4.42 1.21 -12.63
C SER A 102 5.66 0.56 -12.02
N LYS A 103 6.14 1.03 -10.86
CA LYS A 103 7.38 0.58 -10.21
C LYS A 103 7.21 0.12 -8.77
N TYR A 104 6.20 0.64 -8.07
CA TYR A 104 6.06 0.47 -6.63
C TYR A 104 4.65 0.04 -6.25
N ILE A 105 4.54 -0.85 -5.27
CA ILE A 105 3.38 -0.86 -4.37
C ILE A 105 3.70 0.06 -3.20
N LEU A 106 2.71 0.88 -2.83
CA LEU A 106 2.74 1.85 -1.76
C LEU A 106 1.79 1.36 -0.68
N ALA A 107 2.33 0.62 0.28
CA ALA A 107 1.60 0.14 1.44
C ALA A 107 1.50 1.24 2.51
N GLY A 108 0.52 1.09 3.41
CA GLY A 108 0.25 2.07 4.44
C GLY A 108 0.07 1.46 5.81
N ARG A 109 1.14 1.03 6.49
CA ARG A 109 1.09 0.66 7.91
C ARG A 109 1.69 1.73 8.81
N THR A 110 3.02 1.79 8.88
CA THR A 110 3.70 2.68 9.82
C THR A 110 3.70 4.10 9.27
N GLY A 111 4.00 4.21 7.99
CA GLY A 111 4.02 5.43 7.19
C GLY A 111 3.49 5.16 5.79
N VAL A 112 4.32 5.47 4.80
CA VAL A 112 4.19 4.93 3.44
C VAL A 112 5.37 4.01 3.20
N GLU A 113 5.09 2.76 2.85
CA GLU A 113 6.09 1.76 2.55
C GLU A 113 6.16 1.54 1.03
N PHE A 114 7.33 1.77 0.45
CA PHE A 114 7.61 1.60 -0.97
C PHE A 114 8.20 0.22 -1.20
N ILE A 115 7.42 -0.67 -1.79
CA ILE A 115 7.85 -1.98 -2.27
C ILE A 115 8.25 -1.81 -3.74
N ASP A 116 9.54 -1.83 -4.05
CA ASP A 116 10.04 -1.77 -5.41
C ASP A 116 9.83 -3.10 -6.13
N LEU A 117 8.95 -3.10 -7.13
CA LEU A 117 8.54 -4.31 -7.84
C LEU A 117 9.63 -4.86 -8.76
N VAL A 118 10.65 -4.06 -9.09
CA VAL A 118 11.78 -4.49 -9.92
C VAL A 118 12.83 -5.16 -9.04
N THR A 119 13.26 -4.49 -7.98
CA THR A 119 14.41 -4.89 -7.14
C THR A 119 14.02 -5.73 -5.93
N GLY A 120 12.75 -5.71 -5.51
CA GLY A 120 12.28 -6.35 -4.28
C GLY A 120 12.62 -5.58 -3.02
N LYS A 121 13.20 -4.38 -3.14
CA LYS A 121 13.56 -3.56 -1.98
C LYS A 121 12.32 -2.92 -1.37
N LEU A 122 12.19 -3.05 -0.05
CA LEU A 122 11.19 -2.35 0.76
C LEU A 122 11.83 -1.18 1.51
N VAL A 123 11.32 0.03 1.28
CA VAL A 123 11.74 1.25 1.99
C VAL A 123 10.56 1.84 2.76
N GLN A 124 10.74 2.06 4.05
CA GLN A 124 9.70 2.62 4.91
C GLN A 124 9.91 4.12 5.14
N HIS A 125 8.86 4.93 5.00
CA HIS A 125 8.87 6.35 5.34
C HIS A 125 7.89 6.66 6.46
N HIS A 126 8.33 6.54 7.72
CA HIS A 126 7.46 6.55 8.92
C HIS A 126 6.73 7.87 9.21
N TRP A 127 7.26 8.98 8.68
CA TRP A 127 6.79 10.35 8.95
C TRP A 127 5.73 10.86 7.98
N ILE A 128 5.50 10.14 6.89
CA ILE A 128 4.51 10.49 5.87
C ILE A 128 3.40 9.45 5.90
N ARG A 129 2.15 9.88 6.02
CA ARG A 129 1.01 9.00 6.29
C ARG A 129 -0.21 9.49 5.54
N GLY A 130 -0.94 8.57 4.92
CA GLY A 130 -2.26 8.86 4.36
C GLY A 130 -3.32 9.09 5.46
N ASN A 131 -4.40 9.78 5.11
CA ASN A 131 -5.58 9.85 5.96
C ASN A 131 -6.43 8.58 5.84
N CYS A 132 -7.35 8.35 6.78
CA CYS A 132 -8.27 7.22 6.66
C CYS A 132 -9.09 7.30 5.36
N LYS A 133 -9.39 6.15 4.78
CA LYS A 133 -10.16 5.92 3.54
C LYS A 133 -9.53 6.45 2.26
N HIS A 134 -9.13 7.71 2.20
CA HIS A 134 -8.52 8.28 1.01
C HIS A 134 -7.04 7.87 0.88
N GLY A 135 -6.27 7.97 1.95
CA GLY A 135 -4.89 7.54 2.01
C GLY A 135 -3.93 8.56 1.41
N ILE A 136 -3.16 8.11 0.43
CA ILE A 136 -2.18 8.90 -0.32
C ILE A 136 -2.56 8.95 -1.80
N LEU A 137 -2.00 9.92 -2.52
CA LEU A 137 -2.18 10.05 -3.97
C LEU A 137 -0.81 10.10 -4.67
N PRO A 138 -0.34 8.99 -5.29
CA PRO A 138 0.79 9.04 -6.19
C PRO A 138 0.35 9.62 -7.54
N CYS A 139 0.96 10.72 -7.98
CA CYS A 139 0.59 11.38 -9.24
C CYS A 139 1.75 12.23 -9.78
N ASN A 140 1.96 12.21 -11.10
CA ASN A 140 2.94 13.06 -11.80
C ASN A 140 4.37 12.99 -11.23
N GLY A 141 4.78 11.81 -10.76
CA GLY A 141 6.10 11.61 -10.15
C GLY A 141 6.23 12.15 -8.71
N LEU A 142 5.14 12.62 -8.12
CA LEU A 142 5.06 13.10 -6.74
C LEU A 142 4.17 12.19 -5.90
N LEU A 143 4.40 12.23 -4.59
CA LEU A 143 3.52 11.65 -3.59
C LEU A 143 2.80 12.76 -2.85
N TYR A 144 1.48 12.86 -3.06
CA TYR A 144 0.62 13.79 -2.35
C TYR A 144 0.08 13.13 -1.09
N VAL A 145 0.25 13.81 0.03
CA VAL A 145 -0.07 13.30 1.37
C VAL A 145 -1.02 14.28 2.07
N PRO A 146 -2.27 13.90 2.37
CA PRO A 146 -3.22 14.76 3.07
C PRO A 146 -2.87 14.90 4.56
N PRO A 147 -3.54 15.82 5.30
CA PRO A 147 -3.38 15.91 6.74
C PRO A 147 -3.69 14.57 7.43
N HIS A 148 -2.77 14.10 8.27
CA HIS A 148 -2.91 12.82 8.98
C HIS A 148 -3.01 12.98 10.49
N GLN A 149 -3.60 11.98 11.16
CA GLN A 149 -3.94 11.99 12.58
C GLN A 149 -2.78 11.54 13.50
N CYS A 150 -1.52 11.75 13.10
CA CYS A 150 -0.39 11.39 13.97
C CYS A 150 -0.36 12.34 15.18
N ALA A 151 -0.10 11.78 16.36
CA ALA A 151 -0.01 12.50 17.63
C ALA A 151 1.22 12.12 18.48
N CYS A 152 2.02 11.13 18.07
CA CYS A 152 3.13 10.61 18.88
C CYS A 152 4.32 11.59 18.97
N TYR A 153 4.51 12.46 17.98
CA TYR A 153 5.53 13.50 17.98
C TYR A 153 5.03 14.72 17.20
N THR A 154 4.16 15.52 17.84
CA THR A 154 3.46 16.64 17.20
C THR A 154 4.42 17.73 16.70
N GLU A 155 5.55 17.95 17.38
CA GLU A 155 6.55 18.96 16.99
C GLU A 155 7.20 18.66 15.64
N GLY A 156 7.52 17.39 15.36
CA GLY A 156 8.08 16.97 14.07
C GLY A 156 7.03 16.62 13.01
N LYS A 157 5.73 16.80 13.32
CA LYS A 157 4.65 16.42 12.43
C LYS A 157 4.54 17.39 11.25
N LEU A 158 4.50 16.82 10.04
CA LEU A 158 4.13 17.53 8.83
C LEU A 158 2.63 17.83 8.83
N ASN A 159 2.25 19.08 9.10
CA ASN A 159 0.85 19.52 9.10
C ASN A 159 0.42 20.05 7.73
N GLY A 160 -0.85 19.83 7.36
CA GLY A 160 -1.39 20.26 6.06
C GLY A 160 -1.26 19.20 4.97
N MET A 161 -1.35 19.64 3.72
CA MET A 161 -1.20 18.81 2.53
C MET A 161 0.20 18.98 1.96
N TRP A 162 0.89 17.86 1.70
CA TRP A 162 2.26 17.84 1.22
C TRP A 162 2.35 17.23 -0.16
N ALA A 163 3.22 17.77 -1.00
CA ALA A 163 3.62 17.18 -2.28
C ALA A 163 5.10 16.84 -2.21
N LEU A 164 5.41 15.55 -2.17
CA LEU A 164 6.75 15.04 -1.93
C LEU A 164 7.36 14.55 -3.24
N ALA A 165 8.58 15.00 -3.53
CA ALA A 165 9.38 14.57 -4.66
C ALA A 165 10.47 13.60 -4.20
N PRO A 166 10.97 12.70 -5.07
CA PRO A 166 12.19 11.96 -4.79
C PRO A 166 13.35 12.93 -4.54
N ALA A 167 14.31 12.50 -3.74
CA ALA A 167 15.55 13.27 -3.56
C ALA A 167 16.19 13.51 -4.93
N ARG A 168 16.52 14.76 -5.23
CA ARG A 168 17.30 15.08 -6.42
C ARG A 168 18.64 14.36 -6.31
N LYS A 169 19.08 13.67 -7.37
CA LYS A 169 20.50 13.35 -7.50
C LYS A 169 21.23 14.69 -7.44
N ALA A 170 22.12 14.86 -6.48
CA ALA A 170 22.80 16.14 -6.29
C ALA A 170 23.67 16.40 -7.51
N ASP A 171 23.14 17.16 -8.48
CA ASP A 171 24.00 18.01 -9.28
C ASP A 171 24.39 19.17 -8.36
N VAL A 172 25.66 19.17 -7.97
CA VAL A 172 26.29 20.35 -7.41
C VAL A 172 26.05 21.49 -8.41
N ALA A 173 25.43 22.57 -7.92
CA ALA A 173 25.17 23.83 -8.62
C ALA A 173 23.99 23.87 -9.62
N HIS A 174 22.80 24.17 -9.11
CA HIS A 174 21.96 25.21 -9.70
C HIS A 174 21.10 25.88 -8.62
N ARG A 175 21.66 26.90 -7.95
CA ARG A 175 20.82 27.96 -7.37
C ARG A 175 20.26 28.70 -8.58
N THR A 176 19.04 28.35 -8.99
CA THR A 176 18.26 29.16 -9.92
C THR A 176 18.20 30.58 -9.37
N THR A 177 18.69 31.54 -10.14
CA THR A 177 18.48 32.97 -9.92
C THR A 177 16.99 33.21 -9.66
N GLU A 178 16.68 33.92 -8.58
CA GLU A 178 15.31 34.25 -8.17
C GLU A 178 14.55 34.90 -9.32
N THR A 179 13.69 34.14 -10.01
CA THR A 179 12.63 34.75 -10.80
C THR A 179 11.57 35.28 -9.84
N PRO A 180 11.03 36.50 -10.05
CA PRO A 180 10.06 37.08 -9.14
C PRO A 180 8.86 36.15 -8.95
N ARG A 181 8.53 35.90 -7.68
CA ARG A 181 7.30 35.18 -7.29
C ARG A 181 6.11 35.93 -7.89
N LEU A 182 5.17 35.21 -8.49
CA LEU A 182 3.89 35.76 -8.95
C LEU A 182 3.22 36.51 -7.81
N GLU A 183 3.06 37.82 -7.99
CA GLU A 183 2.26 38.68 -7.12
C GLU A 183 0.79 38.62 -7.54
N LYS A 184 -0.09 38.92 -6.59
CA LYS A 184 -1.54 38.76 -6.68
C LYS A 184 -2.19 39.70 -7.70
#